data_AF-A0A7T5RFP9-F1
#
_entry.id   AF-A0A7T5RFP9-F1
#
_cell.length_a   1.000
_cell.length_b   1.000
_cell.length_c   1.000
_cell.angle_alpha   90.00
_cell.angle_beta   90.00
_cell.angle_gamma   90.00
#
_symmetry.space_group_name_H-M   'P 1'
#
loop_
_entity.id
_entity.type
_entity.pdbx_description
1 polymer ?
#
loop_
_entity_poly.entity_id
_entity_poly.type
_entity_poly.pdbx_seq_one_letter_code
_entity_poly.pdbx_strand_id
1 'polypeptide(L)' 'MVDPGKIFALLGILFLMISLLWNVIAPNLPKIPGDIYINRGGIKIYIPWLSSLILSAILTLLFNFFRK' A
#
# COMPACT_ATOMS: atom_id res chain seq x y z
N MET A 1 -25.32 -17.31 -3.98
CA MET A 1 -24.97 -15.87 -4.10
C MET A 1 -24.30 -15.48 -2.79
N VAL A 2 -23.13 -14.86 -2.83
CA VAL A 2 -22.41 -14.50 -1.59
C VAL A 2 -23.15 -13.33 -0.91
N ASP A 3 -23.44 -13.45 0.37
CA ASP A 3 -24.12 -12.39 1.12
C ASP A 3 -23.25 -11.12 1.12
N PRO A 4 -23.78 -9.96 0.70
CA PRO A 4 -23.00 -8.72 0.66
C PRO A 4 -22.44 -8.36 2.04
N GLY A 5 -23.16 -8.67 3.12
CA GLY A 5 -22.69 -8.46 4.49
C GLY A 5 -21.41 -9.23 4.83
N LYS A 6 -21.25 -10.47 4.32
CA LYS A 6 -20.02 -11.25 4.51
C LYS A 6 -18.84 -10.64 3.75
N ILE A 7 -19.07 -10.07 2.57
CA ILE A 7 -18.04 -9.38 1.77
C ILE A 7 -17.54 -8.14 2.52
N PHE A 8 -18.46 -7.32 3.06
CA PHE A 8 -18.09 -6.14 3.84
C PHE A 8 -17.34 -6.50 5.12
N ALA A 9 -17.77 -7.56 5.83
CA ALA A 9 -17.06 -8.03 7.01
C ALA A 9 -15.62 -8.50 6.67
N LEU A 10 -15.45 -9.24 5.57
CA LEU A 10 -14.13 -9.71 5.12
C LEU A 10 -13.22 -8.54 4.72
N LEU A 11 -13.74 -7.56 3.98
CA LEU A 11 -13.00 -6.34 3.62
C LEU A 11 -12.59 -5.55 4.87
N GLY A 12 -13.48 -5.41 5.86
CA GLY A 12 -13.17 -4.73 7.12
C GLY A 12 -12.02 -5.39 7.87
N ILE A 13 -12.03 -6.71 7.98
CA ILE A 13 -10.95 -7.49 8.60
C ILE A 13 -9.65 -7.33 7.80
N LEU A 14 -9.71 -7.36 6.48
CA LEU A 14 -8.55 -7.17 5.61
C LEU A 14 -7.90 -5.79 5.82
N PHE A 15 -8.70 -4.71 5.84
CA PHE A 15 -8.19 -3.36 6.10
C PHE A 15 -7.58 -3.22 7.50
N LEU A 16 -8.17 -3.86 8.52
CA LEU A 16 -7.60 -3.88 9.87
C LEU A 16 -6.23 -4.57 9.89
N MET A 17 -6.10 -5.73 9.24
CA MET A 17 -4.82 -6.43 9.15
C MET A 17 -3.76 -5.59 8.42
N ILE A 18 -4.13 -4.97 7.29
CA ILE A 18 -3.24 -4.08 6.53
C ILE A 18 -2.78 -2.90 7.39
N SER A 19 -3.69 -2.27 8.14
CA SER A 19 -3.37 -1.16 9.04
C SER A 19 -2.41 -1.58 10.16
N LEU A 20 -2.61 -2.77 10.74
CA LEU A 20 -1.74 -3.30 11.78
C LEU A 20 -0.34 -3.58 11.22
N LEU A 21 -0.26 -4.25 10.06
CA LEU A 21 0.99 -4.53 9.36
C LEU A 21 1.72 -3.23 9.00
N TRP A 22 0.99 -2.22 8.52
CA TRP A 22 1.56 -0.92 8.18
C TRP A 22 2.14 -0.20 9.40
N ASN A 23 1.50 -0.27 10.58
CA ASN A 23 2.06 0.32 11.80
C ASN A 23 3.37 -0.31 12.25
N VAL A 24 3.61 -1.58 11.93
CA VAL A 24 4.86 -2.28 12.25
C VAL A 24 5.94 -2.01 11.20
N ILE A 25 5.55 -1.90 9.93
CA ILE A 25 6.47 -1.78 8.79
C ILE A 25 6.87 -0.31 8.53
N ALA A 26 5.89 0.60 8.53
CA ALA A 26 6.07 2.01 8.16
C ALA A 26 7.04 2.84 9.02
N PRO A 27 7.19 2.63 10.34
CA PRO A 27 8.12 3.43 11.15
C PRO A 27 9.58 3.28 10.72
N ASN A 28 9.95 2.13 10.17
CA ASN A 28 11.32 1.78 9.79
C ASN A 28 11.55 1.81 8.27
N LEU A 29 10.58 2.27 7.47
CA LEU A 29 10.83 2.44 6.03
C LEU A 29 11.73 3.66 5.82
N PRO A 30 12.96 3.50 5.28
CA PRO A 30 13.74 4.63 4.84
C PRO A 30 12.91 5.38 3.80
N LYS A 31 12.67 6.68 4.03
CA LYS A 31 12.02 7.55 3.04
C LYS A 31 12.79 7.39 1.74
N ILE A 32 12.14 6.81 0.75
CA ILE A 32 12.80 6.48 -0.50
C ILE A 32 13.17 7.82 -1.17
N PRO A 33 14.47 8.11 -1.40
CA PRO A 33 14.88 9.33 -2.09
C PRO A 33 14.38 9.23 -3.54
N GLY A 34 13.22 9.80 -3.78
CA GLY A 34 12.45 9.58 -5.01
C GLY A 34 11.01 10.02 -4.81
N ASP A 35 10.39 9.68 -3.68
CA ASP A 35 9.04 10.13 -3.39
C ASP A 35 9.04 11.64 -3.07
N ILE A 36 8.30 12.40 -3.88
CA ILE A 36 8.32 13.87 -3.81
C ILE A 36 7.49 14.27 -2.59
N TYR A 37 8.18 14.75 -1.55
CA TYR A 37 7.55 15.30 -0.37
C TYR A 37 7.66 16.83 -0.40
N ILE A 38 6.55 17.50 -0.72
CA ILE A 38 6.47 18.95 -0.70
C ILE A 38 5.81 19.36 0.61
N ASN A 39 6.58 19.99 1.49
CA ASN A 39 6.07 20.63 2.69
C ASN A 39 6.31 22.13 2.58
N ARG A 40 5.26 22.89 2.24
CA ARG A 40 5.29 24.36 2.20
C ARG A 40 4.09 24.91 2.96
N GLY A 41 4.36 25.72 3.99
CA GLY A 41 3.35 26.59 4.63
C GLY A 41 2.07 25.89 5.10
N GLY A 42 2.18 24.70 5.68
CA GLY A 42 1.02 23.93 6.18
C GLY A 42 0.45 22.89 5.21
N ILE A 43 0.87 22.93 3.94
CA ILE A 43 0.48 21.93 2.94
C ILE A 43 1.55 20.84 2.87
N LYS A 44 1.15 19.60 3.16
CA LYS A 44 1.98 18.39 3.05
C LYS A 44 1.47 17.56 1.87
N ILE A 45 2.19 17.58 0.75
CA ILE A 45 1.89 16.76 -0.43
C ILE A 45 2.95 15.66 -0.51
N TYR A 46 2.49 14.41 -0.56
CA TYR A 46 3.33 13.23 -0.74
C TYR A 46 2.98 12.59 -2.08
N ILE A 47 3.95 12.50 -3.00
CA ILE A 47 3.80 11.87 -4.30
C ILE A 47 4.66 10.61 -4.32
N PRO A 48 4.07 9.42 -4.13
CA PRO A 48 4.78 8.15 -4.08
C PRO A 48 5.13 7.64 -5.49
N TRP A 49 5.87 8.39 -6.30
CA TRP A 49 6.11 7.99 -7.69
C TRP A 49 6.99 6.73 -7.78
N LEU A 50 8.05 6.64 -6.96
CA LEU A 50 8.99 5.54 -7.02
C LEU A 50 8.42 4.34 -6.26
N SER A 51 7.80 4.60 -5.10
CA SER A 51 7.08 3.59 -4.33
C SER A 51 6.01 2.88 -5.17
N SER A 52 5.20 3.62 -5.94
CA SER A 52 4.16 3.03 -6.78
C SER A 52 4.73 2.21 -7.93
N LEU A 53 5.85 2.64 -8.51
CA LEU A 53 6.52 1.96 -9.61
C LEU A 53 7.16 0.64 -9.15
N ILE A 54 7.82 0.65 -7.99
CA ILE A 54 8.37 -0.56 -7.35
C ILE A 54 7.24 -1.54 -7.00
N LEU A 55 6.17 -1.05 -6.38
CA LEU A 55 5.02 -1.89 -6.02
C LEU A 55 4.42 -2.56 -7.27
N SER A 56 4.26 -1.81 -8.35
CA SER A 56 3.78 -2.35 -9.64
C SER A 56 4.69 -3.44 -10.20
N ALA A 57 6.02 -3.22 -10.18
CA ALA A 57 6.99 -4.21 -10.63
C ALA A 57 6.93 -5.50 -9.80
N ILE A 58 6.83 -5.38 -8.47
CA ILE A 58 6.70 -6.53 -7.55
C ILE A 58 5.42 -7.30 -7.85
N LEU A 59 4.27 -6.62 -7.94
CA LEU A 59 2.99 -7.27 -8.24
C LEU A 59 3.03 -7.98 -9.59
N THR A 60 3.64 -7.35 -10.59
CA THR A 60 3.79 -7.94 -11.94
C THR A 60 4.62 -9.21 -11.89
N LEU A 61 5.76 -9.21 -11.19
CA LEU A 61 6.59 -10.40 -10.99
C LEU A 61 5.83 -11.49 -10.25
N LEU A 62 5.09 -11.12 -9.20
CA LEU A 62 4.30 -12.05 -8.39
C LEU A 62 3.23 -12.74 -9.25
N PHE A 63 2.43 -11.97 -9.98
CA PHE A 63 1.40 -12.53 -10.86
C PHE A 63 1.98 -13.36 -11.99
N ASN A 64 3.13 -12.98 -12.54
CA ASN A 64 3.80 -13.74 -13.58
C ASN A 64 4.35 -15.07 -13.04
N PHE A 65 4.84 -15.09 -11.79
CA PHE A 65 5.30 -16.31 -11.12
C PHE A 65 4.15 -17.26 -10.82
N PHE A 66 3.01 -16.76 -10.32
CA PHE A 66 1.81 -17.57 -10.05
C PHE A 66 1.03 -17.99 -11.32
N ARG A 67 1.32 -17.40 -12.50
CA ARG A 67 0.72 -17.80 -13.79
C ARG A 67 1.44 -18.97 -14.47
N LYS A 68 2.58 -19.43 -13.95
CA LYS A 68 3.19 -20.72 -14.29
C LYS A 68 2.67 -21.80 -13.36
#